data_AF-A0A5C6Q2W7-F1
#
_entry.id   AF-A0A5C6Q2W7-F1
#
_cell.length_a   1.000
_cell.length_b   1.000
_cell.length_c   1.000
_cell.angle_alpha   90.00
_cell.angle_beta   90.00
_cell.angle_gamma   90.00
#
_symmetry.space_group_name_H-M   'P 1'
#
loop_
_entity.id
_entity.type
_entity.pdbx_description
1 polymer ?
#
loop_
_entity_poly.entity_id
_entity_poly.type
_entity_poly.pdbx_seq_one_letter_code
_entity_poly.pdbx_strand_id
1 'polypeptide(L)'
;MNVYPKLLILAVTLIIFGGLLANQIQTNGGTVKVSHVRFAGNNAIISHARLYVPEGISNKNPAPGIIATHGYLNSNETQSGFAIEFARRGYVVLTPDQPGHGYSDPAAFSNGFGGIDTLAYMKTLPFVDKSNIGLEGHSMGGWASLVAAGVHPNDYQSIVILGSSTGSFGAPTGTPDWPRNIAIVFSKYDEFSSLMWGVDLPTDITKTDKLKQLFNRDEEIIADKLYGNVADGTARIFHQPAVTHPGIHFSSIAIGHAIKWFDLTLSGAKSIPATDQIWLWKEVGTFIALLGMIMLIIPTLGKVSATSMFSSLKAAMPKLQSLTGHSWWFGAVIFTALPALTLLPFKGISERLGWQASALFAQNITSQVMIWALLTGLISMLLLLLWHFLLNRKTGASFESYGLTWNGQIKVSSIAHSFLLAFVVVGGLYISLLLTDFLFDVDYRIWVFAIKPLSLMQMGIALSYLMPFSLFFIIVGAVLHGQLRRDDWSFSKELSVNWLLLNLGYLVFLSVQYTPMFMGSTLLIASEPLWSIIVLQFIPLMTIASLVFTVAYRITGRVYTGAFINGIIITWVMVASQATHFA
;
A
#
# COMPACT_ATOMS: atom_id res chain seq x y z
N MET A 1 30.60 -18.10 5.71
CA MET A 1 30.94 -16.65 5.55
C MET A 1 31.27 -16.23 4.11
N ASN A 2 31.40 -17.14 3.12
CA ASN A 2 31.75 -16.79 1.73
C ASN A 2 30.57 -16.39 0.81
N VAL A 3 29.36 -16.29 1.35
CA VAL A 3 28.11 -16.09 0.58
C VAL A 3 27.67 -14.61 0.57
N TYR A 4 28.02 -13.82 1.59
CA TYR A 4 27.57 -12.42 1.70
C TYR A 4 28.03 -11.51 0.56
N PRO A 5 29.28 -11.61 0.03
CA PRO A 5 29.67 -10.78 -1.12
C PRO A 5 28.82 -11.06 -2.36
N LYS A 6 28.55 -12.34 -2.67
CA LYS A 6 27.74 -12.73 -3.83
C LYS A 6 26.29 -12.26 -3.70
N LEU A 7 25.69 -12.44 -2.51
CA LEU A 7 24.34 -11.96 -2.24
C LEU A 7 24.24 -10.43 -2.30
N LEU A 8 25.24 -9.72 -1.80
CA LEU A 8 25.28 -8.25 -1.88
C LEU A 8 25.30 -7.78 -3.34
N ILE A 9 26.16 -8.37 -4.18
CA ILE A 9 26.23 -8.05 -5.61
C ILE A 9 24.89 -8.33 -6.29
N LEU A 10 24.28 -9.50 -6.04
CA LEU A 10 23.00 -9.85 -6.63
C LEU A 10 21.89 -8.88 -6.18
N ALA A 11 21.79 -8.58 -4.88
CA ALA A 11 20.81 -7.64 -4.34
C ALA A 11 20.91 -6.25 -5.00
N VAL A 12 22.12 -5.70 -5.09
CA VAL A 12 22.37 -4.40 -5.73
C VAL A 12 22.07 -4.45 -7.24
N THR A 13 22.43 -5.55 -7.91
CA THR A 13 22.13 -5.74 -9.34
C THR A 13 20.63 -5.74 -9.59
N LEU A 14 19.84 -6.44 -8.75
CA LEU A 14 18.38 -6.45 -8.85
C LEU A 14 17.79 -5.05 -8.62
N ILE A 15 18.29 -4.30 -7.63
CA ILE A 15 17.86 -2.92 -7.36
C ILE A 15 18.11 -2.03 -8.59
N ILE A 16 19.33 -2.03 -9.11
CA ILE A 16 19.71 -1.18 -10.26
C ILE A 16 18.94 -1.58 -11.52
N PHE A 17 18.88 -2.88 -11.83
CA PHE A 17 18.18 -3.38 -13.01
C PHE A 17 16.68 -3.13 -12.94
N GLY A 18 16.06 -3.42 -11.79
CA GLY A 18 14.64 -3.18 -11.56
C GLY A 18 14.28 -1.71 -11.64
N GLY A 19 15.08 -0.84 -11.00
CA GLY A 19 14.92 0.61 -11.06
C GLY A 19 15.05 1.16 -12.49
N LEU A 20 16.07 0.73 -13.23
CA LEU A 20 16.26 1.10 -14.63
C LEU A 20 15.09 0.66 -15.51
N LEU A 21 14.65 -0.60 -15.39
CA LEU A 21 13.50 -1.10 -16.14
C LEU A 21 12.25 -0.27 -15.85
N ALA A 22 11.96 -0.02 -14.57
CA ALA A 22 10.81 0.76 -14.16
C ALA A 22 10.85 2.19 -14.72
N ASN A 23 12.00 2.87 -14.65
CA ASN A 23 12.20 4.20 -15.21
C ASN A 23 12.02 4.24 -16.73
N GLN A 24 12.58 3.27 -17.45
CA GLN A 24 12.46 3.20 -18.92
C GLN A 24 11.00 3.05 -19.35
N ILE A 25 10.20 2.28 -18.62
CA ILE A 25 8.77 2.14 -18.91
C ILE A 25 8.01 3.42 -18.52
N GLN A 26 8.28 3.99 -17.35
CA GLN A 26 7.64 5.21 -16.85
C GLN A 26 7.87 6.42 -17.77
N THR A 27 9.03 6.50 -18.40
CA THR A 27 9.43 7.58 -19.31
C THR A 27 9.19 7.24 -20.79
N ASN A 28 8.61 6.07 -21.09
CA ASN A 28 8.46 5.54 -22.44
C ASN A 28 9.76 5.62 -23.27
N GLY A 29 10.86 5.10 -22.72
CA GLY A 29 12.18 5.16 -23.36
C GLY A 29 12.78 6.57 -23.42
N GLY A 30 12.39 7.47 -22.52
CA GLY A 30 12.84 8.85 -22.46
C GLY A 30 12.01 9.86 -23.27
N THR A 31 10.98 9.42 -24.01
CA THR A 31 10.11 10.32 -24.80
C THR A 31 9.01 10.99 -23.96
N VAL A 32 8.90 10.66 -22.68
CA VAL A 32 7.99 11.31 -21.73
C VAL A 32 8.82 11.86 -20.59
N LYS A 33 8.76 13.18 -20.39
CA LYS A 33 9.37 13.84 -19.24
C LYS A 33 8.46 13.66 -18.03
N VAL A 34 8.99 13.04 -16.99
CA VAL A 34 8.31 12.89 -15.70
C VAL A 34 8.96 13.82 -14.69
N SER A 35 8.14 14.55 -13.94
CA SER A 35 8.62 15.54 -12.98
C SER A 35 7.68 15.68 -11.79
N HIS A 36 8.22 16.12 -10.67
CA HIS A 36 7.45 16.46 -9.48
C HIS A 36 7.09 17.93 -9.51
N VAL A 37 5.83 18.24 -9.22
CA VAL A 37 5.33 19.62 -9.09
C VAL A 37 4.68 19.81 -7.74
N ARG A 38 4.78 21.03 -7.22
CA ARG A 38 4.11 21.46 -5.99
C ARG A 38 3.33 22.73 -6.27
N PHE A 39 2.11 22.80 -5.76
CA PHE A 39 1.24 23.95 -5.94
C PHE A 39 0.42 24.20 -4.68
N ALA A 40 0.13 25.47 -4.42
CA ALA A 40 -0.74 25.86 -3.33
C ALA A 40 -2.21 25.68 -3.77
N GLY A 41 -2.93 24.84 -3.03
CA GLY A 41 -4.37 24.72 -3.12
C GLY A 41 -5.09 25.68 -2.19
N ASN A 42 -6.39 25.45 -2.00
CA ASN A 42 -7.18 26.18 -1.02
C ASN A 42 -6.62 26.01 0.40
N ASN A 43 -6.82 27.02 1.26
CA ASN A 43 -6.31 27.05 2.64
C ASN A 43 -4.79 26.90 2.77
N ALA A 44 -4.03 27.27 1.74
CA ALA A 44 -2.57 27.17 1.68
C ALA A 44 -2.00 25.74 1.85
N ILE A 45 -2.84 24.71 1.67
CA ILE A 45 -2.39 23.32 1.59
C ILE A 45 -1.48 23.17 0.38
N ILE A 46 -0.23 22.75 0.57
CA ILE A 46 0.67 22.48 -0.55
C ILE A 46 0.41 21.06 -1.04
N SER A 47 -0.12 20.97 -2.26
CA SER A 47 -0.30 19.70 -2.95
C SER A 47 0.95 19.33 -3.73
N HIS A 48 1.30 18.05 -3.69
CA HIS A 48 2.30 17.42 -4.51
C HIS A 48 1.62 16.66 -5.66
N ALA A 49 2.22 16.65 -6.84
CA ALA A 49 1.79 15.82 -7.95
C ALA A 49 2.98 15.41 -8.81
N ARG A 50 2.80 14.32 -9.55
CA ARG A 50 3.70 13.94 -10.63
C ARG A 50 3.09 14.33 -11.97
N LEU A 51 3.89 14.97 -12.82
CA LEU A 51 3.51 15.52 -14.12
C LEU A 51 4.27 14.79 -15.23
N TYR A 52 3.52 14.23 -16.17
CA TYR A 52 4.01 13.51 -17.34
C TYR A 52 3.76 14.38 -18.57
N VAL A 53 4.85 14.77 -19.26
CA VAL A 53 4.80 15.60 -20.47
C VAL A 53 5.45 14.85 -21.62
N PRO A 54 4.65 14.37 -22.59
CA PRO A 54 5.18 13.76 -23.82
C PRO A 54 6.07 14.71 -24.63
N GLU A 55 7.01 14.14 -25.37
CA GLU A 55 7.92 14.86 -26.24
C GLU A 55 7.17 15.69 -27.31
N GLY A 56 7.68 16.89 -27.58
CA GLY A 56 7.11 17.82 -28.57
C GLY A 56 5.99 18.73 -28.05
N ILE A 57 5.54 18.56 -26.81
CA ILE A 57 4.53 19.43 -26.18
C ILE A 57 5.19 20.70 -25.63
N SER A 58 4.58 21.85 -25.92
CA SER A 58 5.07 23.16 -25.51
C SER A 58 3.95 24.21 -25.51
N ASN A 59 4.24 25.43 -25.07
CA ASN A 59 3.26 26.52 -25.10
C ASN A 59 2.77 26.86 -26.53
N LYS A 60 3.55 26.52 -27.56
CA LYS A 60 3.18 26.71 -28.98
C LYS A 60 2.47 25.50 -29.58
N ASN A 61 2.53 24.35 -28.90
CA ASN A 61 1.93 23.08 -29.31
C ASN A 61 1.31 22.41 -28.08
N PRO A 62 0.20 22.97 -27.55
CA PRO A 62 -0.46 22.43 -26.37
C PRO A 62 -1.14 21.09 -26.69
N ALA A 63 -1.27 20.23 -25.68
CA ALA A 63 -1.88 18.91 -25.78
C ALA A 63 -3.05 18.73 -24.82
N PRO A 64 -3.97 17.78 -25.07
CA PRO A 64 -5.01 17.43 -24.11
C PRO A 64 -4.42 17.02 -22.75
N GLY A 65 -5.12 17.40 -21.68
CA GLY A 65 -4.72 17.09 -20.31
C GLY A 65 -5.57 15.99 -19.68
N ILE A 66 -4.98 15.12 -18.87
CA ILE A 66 -5.73 14.18 -18.00
C ILE A 66 -5.23 14.33 -16.56
N ILE A 67 -6.17 14.44 -15.61
CA ILE A 67 -5.87 14.35 -14.18
C ILE A 67 -6.21 12.94 -13.73
N ALA A 68 -5.25 12.22 -13.13
CA ALA A 68 -5.42 10.83 -12.74
C ALA A 68 -5.25 10.66 -11.22
N THR A 69 -6.37 10.58 -10.49
CA THR A 69 -6.41 10.73 -9.03
C THR A 69 -6.54 9.39 -8.31
N HIS A 70 -5.66 9.10 -7.35
CA HIS A 70 -5.64 7.82 -6.63
C HIS A 70 -6.80 7.68 -5.62
N GLY A 71 -7.00 6.48 -5.06
CA GLY A 71 -7.97 6.21 -4.00
C GLY A 71 -7.45 6.50 -2.58
N TYR A 72 -8.28 6.27 -1.56
CA TYR A 72 -7.88 6.38 -0.15
C TYR A 72 -6.73 5.40 0.19
N LEU A 73 -5.81 5.81 1.07
CA LEU A 73 -4.61 5.05 1.48
C LEU A 73 -3.61 4.73 0.35
N ASN A 74 -3.64 5.53 -0.72
CA ASN A 74 -2.70 5.45 -1.83
C ASN A 74 -1.89 6.75 -1.98
N SER A 75 -1.06 6.79 -3.01
CA SER A 75 -0.33 7.98 -3.47
C SER A 75 -0.31 8.02 -4.99
N ASN A 76 0.19 9.11 -5.57
CA ASN A 76 0.23 9.37 -7.01
C ASN A 76 0.78 8.19 -7.83
N GLU A 77 1.73 7.44 -7.28
CA GLU A 77 2.40 6.35 -7.98
C GLU A 77 1.48 5.12 -8.17
N THR A 78 0.41 4.99 -7.38
CA THR A 78 -0.63 3.94 -7.58
C THR A 78 -1.37 4.16 -8.91
N GLN A 79 -1.44 5.41 -9.40
CA GLN A 79 -2.02 5.74 -10.70
C GLN A 79 -1.02 5.67 -11.86
N SER A 80 0.20 5.20 -11.64
CA SER A 80 1.23 5.14 -12.69
C SER A 80 0.82 4.29 -13.90
N GLY A 81 0.02 3.23 -13.71
CA GLY A 81 -0.53 2.44 -14.82
C GLY A 81 -1.29 3.27 -15.84
N PHE A 82 -2.25 4.07 -15.37
CA PHE A 82 -3.01 4.99 -16.20
C PHE A 82 -2.13 6.09 -16.77
N ALA A 83 -1.29 6.71 -15.94
CA ALA A 83 -0.47 7.83 -16.36
C ALA A 83 0.53 7.49 -17.46
N ILE A 84 1.17 6.32 -17.37
CA ILE A 84 2.08 5.82 -18.41
C ILE A 84 1.32 5.66 -19.73
N GLU A 85 0.15 5.01 -19.71
CA GLU A 85 -0.59 4.73 -20.93
C GLU A 85 -1.23 5.95 -21.58
N PHE A 86 -1.69 6.91 -20.78
CA PHE A 86 -2.16 8.19 -21.29
C PHE A 86 -0.99 9.01 -21.86
N ALA A 87 0.14 9.11 -21.15
CA ALA A 87 1.29 9.87 -21.66
C ALA A 87 1.85 9.30 -22.97
N ARG A 88 1.90 7.97 -23.12
CA ARG A 88 2.27 7.31 -24.39
C ARG A 88 1.40 7.76 -25.56
N ARG A 89 0.12 8.02 -25.30
CA ARG A 89 -0.87 8.48 -26.27
C ARG A 89 -0.86 10.00 -26.49
N GLY A 90 0.06 10.73 -25.88
CA GLY A 90 0.25 12.16 -26.13
C GLY A 90 -0.54 13.08 -25.20
N TYR A 91 -1.15 12.55 -24.14
CA TYR A 91 -1.79 13.37 -23.11
C TYR A 91 -0.75 13.93 -22.13
N VAL A 92 -0.92 15.18 -21.70
CA VAL A 92 -0.26 15.69 -20.49
C VAL A 92 -0.99 15.11 -19.29
N VAL A 93 -0.30 14.36 -18.43
CA VAL A 93 -0.95 13.70 -17.29
C VAL A 93 -0.47 14.28 -15.97
N LEU A 94 -1.42 14.61 -15.10
CA LEU A 94 -1.14 15.06 -13.74
C LEU A 94 -1.71 14.05 -12.75
N THR A 95 -0.86 13.38 -11.97
CA THR A 95 -1.26 12.47 -10.90
C THR A 95 -1.00 13.14 -9.55
N PRO A 96 -2.02 13.70 -8.87
CA PRO A 96 -1.86 14.34 -7.57
C PRO A 96 -1.70 13.32 -6.45
N ASP A 97 -0.95 13.70 -5.41
CA ASP A 97 -1.18 13.19 -4.06
C ASP A 97 -2.33 14.01 -3.45
N GLN A 98 -3.41 13.35 -3.02
CA GLN A 98 -4.52 14.03 -2.34
C GLN A 98 -4.07 14.62 -0.99
N PRO A 99 -4.78 15.62 -0.42
CA PRO A 99 -4.47 16.13 0.91
C PRO A 99 -4.28 15.00 1.93
N GLY A 100 -3.25 15.13 2.77
CA GLY A 100 -2.82 14.13 3.74
C GLY A 100 -2.22 12.85 3.18
N HIS A 101 -2.10 12.69 1.87
CA HIS A 101 -1.51 11.51 1.23
C HIS A 101 -0.16 11.84 0.58
N GLY A 102 0.68 10.81 0.39
CA GLY A 102 1.98 10.95 -0.25
C GLY A 102 2.79 12.10 0.32
N TYR A 103 3.12 13.08 -0.52
CA TYR A 103 3.90 14.26 -0.16
C TYR A 103 3.09 15.56 -0.08
N SER A 104 1.76 15.48 -0.11
CA SER A 104 0.84 16.61 0.09
C SER A 104 0.58 16.90 1.57
N ASP A 105 0.36 18.17 1.87
CA ASP A 105 0.05 18.60 3.24
C ASP A 105 -1.28 18.00 3.75
N PRO A 106 -1.38 17.69 5.05
CA PRO A 106 -2.63 17.25 5.70
C PRO A 106 -3.67 18.38 5.80
N ALA A 107 -4.92 18.09 6.14
CA ALA A 107 -5.48 16.80 6.53
C ALA A 107 -6.17 16.06 5.37
N ALA A 108 -6.17 14.74 5.44
CA ALA A 108 -6.98 13.88 4.57
C ALA A 108 -8.45 14.34 4.53
N PHE A 109 -9.08 14.18 3.36
CA PHE A 109 -10.46 14.59 3.06
C PHE A 109 -10.73 16.10 2.92
N SER A 110 -9.72 16.94 3.13
CA SER A 110 -9.85 18.39 2.94
C SER A 110 -10.08 18.78 1.47
N ASN A 111 -10.63 19.97 1.24
CA ASN A 111 -10.75 20.63 -0.08
C ASN A 111 -11.34 19.76 -1.20
N GLY A 112 -12.42 19.01 -0.93
CA GLY A 112 -13.01 18.13 -1.95
C GLY A 112 -12.04 17.03 -2.39
N PHE A 113 -11.30 16.47 -1.42
CA PHE A 113 -10.24 15.50 -1.64
C PHE A 113 -9.08 16.01 -2.52
N GLY A 114 -8.95 17.33 -2.70
CA GLY A 114 -7.91 17.97 -3.53
C GLY A 114 -8.22 18.01 -5.04
N GLY A 115 -9.37 17.51 -5.47
CA GLY A 115 -9.73 17.49 -6.89
C GLY A 115 -9.88 18.90 -7.48
N ILE A 116 -10.50 19.81 -6.73
CA ILE A 116 -10.72 21.22 -7.13
C ILE A 116 -9.37 21.91 -7.39
N ASP A 117 -8.47 21.81 -6.42
CA ASP A 117 -7.14 22.45 -6.47
C ASP A 117 -6.30 21.89 -7.61
N THR A 118 -6.37 20.57 -7.85
CA THR A 118 -5.64 19.89 -8.92
C THR A 118 -6.13 20.33 -10.30
N LEU A 119 -7.45 20.45 -10.51
CA LEU A 119 -8.02 20.94 -11.76
C LEU A 119 -7.64 22.41 -12.02
N ALA A 120 -7.71 23.25 -10.99
CA ALA A 120 -7.26 24.63 -11.07
C ALA A 120 -5.79 24.70 -11.51
N TYR A 121 -4.90 23.90 -10.89
CA TYR A 121 -3.48 23.86 -11.26
C TYR A 121 -3.25 23.38 -12.71
N MET A 122 -3.92 22.30 -13.15
CA MET A 122 -3.82 21.79 -14.52
C MET A 122 -4.11 22.90 -15.56
N LYS A 123 -5.12 23.75 -15.30
CA LYS A 123 -5.46 24.88 -16.18
C LYS A 123 -4.44 26.02 -16.20
N THR A 124 -3.52 26.07 -15.24
CA THR A 124 -2.42 27.06 -15.25
C THR A 124 -1.29 26.67 -16.20
N LEU A 125 -1.19 25.38 -16.57
CA LEU A 125 -0.12 24.88 -17.42
C LEU A 125 -0.29 25.43 -18.85
N PRO A 126 0.66 26.22 -19.37
CA PRO A 126 0.51 26.91 -20.66
C PRO A 126 0.60 25.97 -21.88
N PHE A 127 1.05 24.73 -21.68
CA PHE A 127 1.17 23.69 -22.69
C PHE A 127 0.03 22.65 -22.62
N VAL A 128 -1.02 22.92 -21.84
CA VAL A 128 -2.24 22.11 -21.78
C VAL A 128 -3.35 22.84 -22.53
N ASP A 129 -4.06 22.10 -23.39
CA ASP A 129 -5.30 22.58 -24.00
C ASP A 129 -6.41 22.61 -22.95
N LYS A 130 -6.70 23.81 -22.46
CA LYS A 130 -7.67 24.08 -21.39
C LYS A 130 -9.11 23.72 -21.78
N SER A 131 -9.38 23.56 -23.07
CA SER A 131 -10.69 23.15 -23.58
C SER A 131 -10.84 21.63 -23.68
N ASN A 132 -9.79 20.87 -23.38
CA ASN A 132 -9.68 19.44 -23.70
C ASN A 132 -9.02 18.68 -22.54
N ILE A 133 -9.68 18.75 -21.37
CA ILE A 133 -9.23 18.13 -20.12
C ILE A 133 -10.15 16.96 -19.75
N GLY A 134 -9.55 15.80 -19.50
CA GLY A 134 -10.20 14.63 -18.91
C GLY A 134 -9.92 14.51 -17.41
N LEU A 135 -10.88 13.95 -16.67
CA LEU A 135 -10.73 13.61 -15.26
C LEU A 135 -10.81 12.10 -15.10
N GLU A 136 -9.81 11.49 -14.47
CA GLU A 136 -9.80 10.08 -14.06
C GLU A 136 -9.64 10.02 -12.55
N GLY A 137 -10.38 9.10 -11.93
CA GLY A 137 -10.19 8.84 -10.51
C GLY A 137 -10.64 7.47 -10.06
N HIS A 138 -9.79 6.83 -9.24
CA HIS A 138 -10.07 5.56 -8.58
C HIS A 138 -10.64 5.79 -7.17
N SER A 139 -11.74 5.12 -6.83
CA SER A 139 -12.34 5.12 -5.49
C SER A 139 -12.61 6.56 -5.00
N MET A 140 -11.97 6.99 -3.92
CA MET A 140 -12.00 8.39 -3.44
C MET A 140 -11.55 9.41 -4.49
N GLY A 141 -10.60 9.07 -5.37
CA GLY A 141 -10.18 9.94 -6.48
C GLY A 141 -11.28 10.15 -7.52
N GLY A 142 -12.22 9.20 -7.65
CA GLY A 142 -13.43 9.36 -8.46
C GLY A 142 -14.35 10.44 -7.86
N TRP A 143 -14.49 10.46 -6.53
CA TRP A 143 -15.19 11.55 -5.85
C TRP A 143 -14.46 12.88 -5.99
N ALA A 144 -13.13 12.91 -5.86
CA ALA A 144 -12.33 14.12 -6.09
C ALA A 144 -12.59 14.70 -7.49
N SER A 145 -12.62 13.84 -8.51
CA SER A 145 -12.92 14.21 -9.90
C SER A 145 -14.34 14.75 -10.06
N LEU A 146 -15.34 14.08 -9.46
CA LEU A 146 -16.74 14.52 -9.51
C LEU A 146 -16.97 15.83 -8.76
N VAL A 147 -16.31 16.05 -7.62
CA VAL A 147 -16.37 17.31 -6.87
C VAL A 147 -15.76 18.44 -7.70
N ALA A 148 -14.59 18.23 -8.31
CA ALA A 148 -13.97 19.20 -9.21
C ALA A 148 -14.90 19.54 -10.39
N ALA A 149 -15.49 18.52 -11.03
CA ALA A 149 -16.45 18.65 -12.12
C ALA A 149 -17.75 19.37 -11.70
N GLY A 150 -18.17 19.25 -10.45
CA GLY A 150 -19.33 19.95 -9.91
C GLY A 150 -19.06 21.43 -9.65
N VAL A 151 -17.88 21.75 -9.12
CA VAL A 151 -17.46 23.13 -8.83
C VAL A 151 -17.07 23.89 -10.10
N HIS A 152 -16.45 23.21 -11.06
CA HIS A 152 -15.98 23.79 -12.32
C HIS A 152 -16.55 23.03 -13.54
N PRO A 153 -17.87 23.16 -13.81
CA PRO A 153 -18.56 22.36 -14.83
C PRO A 153 -18.10 22.62 -16.28
N ASN A 154 -17.40 23.73 -16.53
CA ASN A 154 -16.91 24.13 -17.85
C ASN A 154 -15.40 23.89 -18.04
N ASP A 155 -14.74 23.30 -17.04
CA ASP A 155 -13.29 23.20 -16.98
C ASP A 155 -12.76 21.80 -17.35
N TYR A 156 -13.66 20.90 -17.74
CA TYR A 156 -13.35 19.55 -18.22
C TYR A 156 -14.33 19.15 -19.34
N GLN A 157 -13.95 18.14 -20.12
CA GLN A 157 -14.77 17.61 -21.22
C GLN A 157 -15.31 16.21 -20.99
N SER A 158 -14.62 15.43 -20.14
CA SER A 158 -14.89 14.01 -19.99
C SER A 158 -14.38 13.51 -18.65
N ILE A 159 -15.05 12.50 -18.09
CA ILE A 159 -14.67 11.89 -16.82
C ILE A 159 -14.74 10.37 -16.88
N VAL A 160 -13.79 9.70 -16.25
CA VAL A 160 -13.81 8.27 -15.93
C VAL A 160 -13.72 8.12 -14.43
N ILE A 161 -14.74 7.50 -13.81
CA ILE A 161 -14.66 7.09 -12.41
C ILE A 161 -14.50 5.58 -12.32
N LEU A 162 -13.55 5.11 -11.51
CA LEU A 162 -13.27 3.69 -11.36
C LEU A 162 -13.43 3.24 -9.91
N GLY A 163 -14.21 2.18 -9.67
CA GLY A 163 -14.53 1.70 -8.31
C GLY A 163 -15.16 2.81 -7.45
N SER A 164 -15.92 3.72 -8.05
CA SER A 164 -16.46 4.91 -7.38
C SER A 164 -17.92 5.14 -7.80
N SER A 165 -18.54 6.20 -7.31
CA SER A 165 -19.93 6.56 -7.65
C SER A 165 -20.21 8.06 -7.57
N THR A 166 -21.27 8.48 -8.26
CA THR A 166 -21.90 9.80 -8.04
C THR A 166 -22.70 9.81 -6.74
N GLY A 167 -23.10 10.97 -6.21
CA GLY A 167 -24.06 11.07 -5.11
C GLY A 167 -23.65 10.35 -3.81
N SER A 168 -22.36 10.30 -3.49
CA SER A 168 -21.83 9.71 -2.25
C SER A 168 -20.60 10.48 -1.77
N PHE A 169 -20.37 10.53 -0.45
CA PHE A 169 -19.19 11.15 0.18
C PHE A 169 -18.82 12.55 -0.36
N GLY A 170 -19.82 13.41 -0.58
CA GLY A 170 -19.64 14.78 -1.06
C GLY A 170 -19.59 14.94 -2.58
N ALA A 171 -19.48 13.86 -3.35
CA ALA A 171 -19.65 13.90 -4.79
C ALA A 171 -21.13 14.22 -5.14
N PRO A 172 -21.40 15.18 -6.06
CA PRO A 172 -22.78 15.51 -6.42
C PRO A 172 -23.53 14.32 -7.05
N THR A 173 -24.85 14.32 -6.91
CA THR A 173 -25.72 13.31 -7.54
C THR A 173 -25.65 13.42 -9.06
N GLY A 174 -25.51 12.27 -9.72
CA GLY A 174 -25.50 12.20 -11.17
C GLY A 174 -26.88 12.49 -11.77
N THR A 175 -26.91 13.17 -12.91
CA THR A 175 -28.12 13.47 -13.67
C THR A 175 -27.93 13.09 -15.15
N PRO A 176 -29.00 13.04 -15.95
CA PRO A 176 -28.90 12.84 -17.40
C PRO A 176 -27.87 13.77 -18.07
N ASP A 177 -27.76 15.01 -17.59
CA ASP A 177 -26.94 16.06 -18.19
C ASP A 177 -25.63 16.34 -17.43
N TRP A 178 -25.40 15.70 -16.27
CA TRP A 178 -24.20 15.90 -15.46
C TRP A 178 -23.71 14.59 -14.79
N PRO A 179 -22.38 14.32 -14.76
CA PRO A 179 -21.29 15.12 -15.33
C PRO A 179 -21.24 15.04 -16.87
N ARG A 180 -20.52 15.97 -17.51
CA ARG A 180 -20.30 15.95 -18.96
C ARG A 180 -19.50 14.70 -19.31
N ASN A 181 -20.07 13.85 -20.16
CA ASN A 181 -19.49 12.60 -20.67
C ASN A 181 -18.82 11.75 -19.57
N ILE A 182 -19.49 10.71 -19.08
CA ILE A 182 -18.93 9.82 -18.04
C ILE A 182 -18.86 8.35 -18.44
N ALA A 183 -17.69 7.76 -18.21
CA ALA A 183 -17.52 6.32 -18.07
C ALA A 183 -17.43 5.91 -16.60
N ILE A 184 -18.07 4.80 -16.28
CA ILE A 184 -18.00 4.17 -14.96
C ILE A 184 -17.37 2.80 -15.15
N VAL A 185 -16.25 2.55 -14.49
CA VAL A 185 -15.60 1.24 -14.46
C VAL A 185 -15.74 0.69 -13.04
N PHE A 186 -16.68 -0.22 -12.81
CA PHE A 186 -16.92 -0.77 -11.48
C PHE A 186 -16.69 -2.28 -11.46
N SER A 187 -15.81 -2.74 -10.59
CA SER A 187 -15.36 -4.14 -10.56
C SER A 187 -16.48 -5.14 -10.31
N LYS A 188 -16.41 -6.31 -10.98
CA LYS A 188 -17.34 -7.43 -10.72
C LYS A 188 -17.20 -7.99 -9.30
N TYR A 189 -15.98 -7.97 -8.76
CA TYR A 189 -15.66 -8.45 -7.42
C TYR A 189 -15.25 -7.28 -6.51
N ASP A 190 -15.99 -6.17 -6.59
CA ASP A 190 -15.70 -4.96 -5.80
C ASP A 190 -16.22 -5.10 -4.37
N GLU A 191 -15.38 -4.72 -3.41
CA GLU A 191 -15.65 -4.77 -1.99
C GLU A 191 -16.61 -3.65 -1.53
N PHE A 192 -16.82 -2.60 -2.32
CA PHE A 192 -17.51 -1.36 -1.91
C PHE A 192 -18.85 -1.10 -2.61
N SER A 193 -19.46 -2.07 -3.27
CA SER A 193 -20.79 -1.93 -3.93
C SER A 193 -21.85 -1.30 -3.02
N SER A 194 -21.96 -1.76 -1.77
CA SER A 194 -22.96 -1.28 -0.82
C SER A 194 -22.73 0.20 -0.48
N LEU A 195 -21.48 0.58 -0.20
CA LEU A 195 -21.09 1.94 0.11
C LEU A 195 -21.26 2.89 -1.09
N MET A 196 -20.94 2.43 -2.29
CA MET A 196 -20.90 3.26 -3.50
C MET A 196 -22.27 3.37 -4.17
N TRP A 197 -23.00 2.28 -4.27
CA TRP A 197 -24.21 2.15 -5.11
C TRP A 197 -25.44 1.64 -4.35
N GLY A 198 -25.31 1.36 -3.04
CA GLY A 198 -26.45 0.96 -2.21
C GLY A 198 -26.96 -0.45 -2.48
N VAL A 199 -26.13 -1.31 -3.08
CA VAL A 199 -26.45 -2.72 -3.38
C VAL A 199 -25.38 -3.64 -2.82
N ASP A 200 -25.78 -4.81 -2.33
CA ASP A 200 -24.85 -5.77 -1.76
C ASP A 200 -23.94 -6.36 -2.85
N LEU A 201 -24.52 -6.85 -3.95
CA LEU A 201 -23.76 -7.44 -5.04
C LEU A 201 -23.31 -6.37 -6.05
N PRO A 202 -22.02 -6.28 -6.41
CA PRO A 202 -21.55 -5.35 -7.43
C PRO A 202 -22.23 -5.54 -8.80
N THR A 203 -22.64 -6.76 -9.14
CA THR A 203 -23.35 -7.07 -10.37
C THR A 203 -24.76 -6.46 -10.44
N ASP A 204 -25.35 -6.07 -9.31
CA ASP A 204 -26.69 -5.47 -9.27
C ASP A 204 -26.69 -3.95 -9.47
N ILE A 205 -25.51 -3.32 -9.61
CA ILE A 205 -25.39 -1.88 -9.85
C ILE A 205 -26.15 -1.45 -11.10
N THR A 206 -26.18 -2.29 -12.13
CA THR A 206 -26.91 -2.09 -13.40
C THR A 206 -28.41 -1.87 -13.21
N LYS A 207 -28.97 -2.36 -12.10
CA LYS A 207 -30.40 -2.33 -11.78
C LYS A 207 -30.78 -1.13 -10.92
N THR A 208 -29.81 -0.41 -10.35
CA THR A 208 -30.06 0.68 -9.39
C THR A 208 -30.72 1.88 -10.05
N ASP A 209 -31.69 2.49 -9.36
CA ASP A 209 -32.31 3.74 -9.81
C ASP A 209 -31.28 4.86 -9.96
N LYS A 210 -30.27 4.85 -9.10
CA LYS A 210 -29.13 5.78 -9.14
C LYS A 210 -28.37 5.72 -10.47
N LEU A 211 -28.04 4.52 -10.97
CA LEU A 211 -27.35 4.37 -12.25
C LEU A 211 -28.31 4.68 -13.42
N LYS A 212 -29.54 4.18 -13.35
CA LYS A 212 -30.60 4.43 -14.33
C LYS A 212 -30.89 5.92 -14.54
N GLN A 213 -30.99 6.68 -13.46
CA GLN A 213 -31.15 8.13 -13.49
C GLN A 213 -29.99 8.83 -14.19
N LEU A 214 -28.74 8.45 -13.86
CA LEU A 214 -27.55 9.00 -14.50
C LEU A 214 -27.49 8.69 -16.01
N PHE A 215 -28.04 7.54 -16.43
CA PHE A 215 -28.06 7.09 -17.82
C PHE A 215 -29.33 7.52 -18.59
N ASN A 216 -30.25 8.22 -17.91
CA ASN A 216 -31.57 8.59 -18.43
C ASN A 216 -32.35 7.39 -18.99
N ARG A 217 -32.52 6.35 -18.16
CA ARG A 217 -33.22 5.10 -18.51
C ARG A 217 -34.12 4.66 -17.38
N ASP A 218 -35.18 3.94 -17.72
CA ASP A 218 -36.02 3.21 -16.77
C ASP A 218 -35.68 1.71 -16.70
N GLU A 219 -35.03 1.20 -17.76
CA GLU A 219 -34.58 -0.19 -17.90
C GLU A 219 -33.20 -0.44 -17.27
N GLU A 220 -32.86 -1.71 -17.04
CA GLU A 220 -31.52 -2.11 -16.58
C GLU A 220 -30.43 -1.65 -17.56
N ILE A 221 -29.32 -1.15 -17.01
CA ILE A 221 -28.19 -0.68 -17.81
C ILE A 221 -27.36 -1.86 -18.29
N ILE A 222 -27.12 -1.94 -19.60
CA ILE A 222 -26.32 -3.00 -20.20
C ILE A 222 -24.85 -2.55 -20.17
N ALA A 223 -23.99 -3.37 -19.57
CA ALA A 223 -22.55 -3.12 -19.56
C ALA A 223 -21.98 -3.07 -20.99
N ASP A 224 -20.94 -2.25 -21.18
CA ASP A 224 -20.23 -2.03 -22.45
C ASP A 224 -21.07 -1.39 -23.58
N LYS A 225 -22.32 -1.00 -23.31
CA LYS A 225 -23.16 -0.26 -24.25
C LYS A 225 -22.99 1.25 -24.05
N LEU A 226 -22.71 1.97 -25.13
CA LEU A 226 -22.70 3.44 -25.15
C LEU A 226 -24.15 3.95 -25.19
N TYR A 227 -24.47 4.86 -24.28
CA TYR A 227 -25.71 5.62 -24.25
C TYR A 227 -25.41 7.12 -24.44
N GLY A 228 -26.40 7.89 -24.90
CA GLY A 228 -26.26 9.34 -25.11
C GLY A 228 -25.36 9.71 -26.29
N ASN A 229 -24.89 10.96 -26.32
CA ASN A 229 -24.03 11.49 -27.37
C ASN A 229 -22.87 12.30 -26.78
N VAL A 230 -21.66 12.12 -27.32
CA VAL A 230 -20.44 12.79 -26.85
C VAL A 230 -20.49 14.30 -27.08
N ALA A 231 -20.97 14.73 -28.26
CA ALA A 231 -21.05 16.14 -28.63
C ALA A 231 -22.01 16.92 -27.72
N ASP A 232 -23.09 16.27 -27.28
CA ASP A 232 -24.07 16.86 -26.36
C ASP A 232 -23.61 16.83 -24.90
N GLY A 233 -22.50 16.15 -24.58
CA GLY A 233 -22.03 15.97 -23.20
C GLY A 233 -22.79 14.90 -22.41
N THR A 234 -23.69 14.15 -23.07
CA THR A 234 -24.60 13.18 -22.46
C THR A 234 -24.12 11.75 -22.61
N ALA A 235 -22.92 11.50 -23.15
CA ALA A 235 -22.41 10.15 -23.33
C ALA A 235 -22.22 9.44 -21.97
N ARG A 236 -22.70 8.19 -21.87
CA ARG A 236 -22.61 7.35 -20.68
C ARG A 236 -22.22 5.92 -21.06
N ILE A 237 -21.26 5.34 -20.35
CA ILE A 237 -20.95 3.91 -20.48
C ILE A 237 -20.62 3.31 -19.11
N PHE A 238 -21.08 2.08 -18.89
CA PHE A 238 -20.78 1.30 -17.69
C PHE A 238 -19.97 0.07 -18.08
N HIS A 239 -18.85 -0.15 -17.41
CA HIS A 239 -17.94 -1.28 -17.60
C HIS A 239 -17.81 -2.08 -16.31
N GLN A 240 -17.79 -3.41 -16.41
CA GLN A 240 -17.71 -4.30 -15.25
C GLN A 240 -16.61 -5.37 -15.40
N PRO A 241 -15.32 -4.99 -15.31
CA PRO A 241 -14.22 -5.94 -15.44
C PRO A 241 -14.19 -6.94 -14.28
N ALA A 242 -13.75 -8.16 -14.56
CA ALA A 242 -13.65 -9.26 -13.60
C ALA A 242 -12.41 -9.17 -12.68
N VAL A 243 -12.31 -8.08 -11.93
CA VAL A 243 -11.24 -7.82 -10.94
C VAL A 243 -11.84 -7.34 -9.62
N THR A 244 -11.02 -7.18 -8.58
CA THR A 244 -11.43 -6.58 -7.30
C THR A 244 -11.32 -5.05 -7.33
N HIS A 245 -11.73 -4.35 -6.26
CA HIS A 245 -11.59 -2.90 -6.15
C HIS A 245 -10.13 -2.41 -6.28
N PRO A 246 -9.15 -2.95 -5.52
CA PRO A 246 -7.73 -2.62 -5.76
C PRO A 246 -7.19 -3.25 -7.05
N GLY A 247 -7.87 -4.25 -7.62
CA GLY A 247 -7.48 -4.85 -8.90
C GLY A 247 -7.68 -3.93 -10.11
N ILE A 248 -8.50 -2.88 -10.00
CA ILE A 248 -8.78 -1.93 -11.09
C ILE A 248 -7.51 -1.27 -11.61
N HIS A 249 -6.66 -0.74 -10.74
CA HIS A 249 -5.42 -0.07 -11.14
C HIS A 249 -4.29 -1.04 -11.52
N PHE A 250 -4.55 -2.34 -11.40
CA PHE A 250 -3.63 -3.41 -11.75
C PHE A 250 -4.24 -4.31 -12.85
N SER A 251 -5.05 -3.74 -13.74
CA SER A 251 -5.77 -4.46 -14.79
C SER A 251 -5.67 -3.76 -16.13
N SER A 252 -5.10 -4.45 -17.13
CA SER A 252 -5.05 -3.94 -18.49
C SER A 252 -6.44 -3.77 -19.11
N ILE A 253 -7.43 -4.52 -18.63
CA ILE A 253 -8.81 -4.37 -19.08
C ILE A 253 -9.39 -3.05 -18.57
N ALA A 254 -9.26 -2.78 -17.26
CA ALA A 254 -9.78 -1.54 -16.65
C ALA A 254 -9.09 -0.29 -17.21
N ILE A 255 -7.75 -0.32 -17.32
CA ILE A 255 -6.98 0.76 -17.96
C ILE A 255 -7.38 0.92 -19.43
N GLY A 256 -7.61 -0.19 -20.13
CA GLY A 256 -8.08 -0.20 -21.52
C GLY A 256 -9.45 0.46 -21.70
N HIS A 257 -10.37 0.33 -20.74
CA HIS A 257 -11.65 1.03 -20.76
C HIS A 257 -11.47 2.55 -20.66
N ALA A 258 -10.61 3.02 -19.74
CA ALA A 258 -10.33 4.45 -19.60
C ALA A 258 -9.65 5.03 -20.85
N ILE A 259 -8.70 4.30 -21.46
CA ILE A 259 -8.07 4.67 -22.73
C ILE A 259 -9.12 4.84 -23.83
N LYS A 260 -9.96 3.82 -24.06
CA LYS A 260 -10.99 3.88 -25.10
C LYS A 260 -11.98 5.03 -24.89
N TRP A 261 -12.29 5.33 -23.63
CA TRP A 261 -13.19 6.42 -23.29
C TRP A 261 -12.58 7.78 -23.65
N PHE A 262 -11.32 8.03 -23.30
CA PHE A 262 -10.67 9.29 -23.66
C PHE A 262 -10.31 9.38 -25.13
N ASP A 263 -10.03 8.26 -25.82
CA ASP A 263 -9.89 8.25 -27.28
C ASP A 263 -11.20 8.68 -27.99
N LEU A 264 -12.36 8.35 -27.39
CA LEU A 264 -13.68 8.73 -27.91
C LEU A 264 -14.07 10.18 -27.57
N THR A 265 -13.65 10.69 -26.41
CA THR A 265 -14.22 11.92 -25.83
C THR A 265 -13.27 13.11 -25.79
N LEU A 266 -11.97 12.89 -25.95
CA LEU A 266 -10.95 13.94 -26.05
C LEU A 266 -10.33 13.95 -27.44
N SER A 267 -9.72 15.07 -27.82
CA SER A 267 -9.09 15.23 -29.14
C SER A 267 -7.56 15.31 -29.04
N GLY A 268 -6.84 14.86 -30.06
CA GLY A 268 -5.37 15.03 -30.17
C GLY A 268 -4.52 13.87 -29.64
N ALA A 269 -5.13 12.75 -29.25
CA ALA A 269 -4.41 11.54 -28.87
C ALA A 269 -3.78 10.83 -30.07
N LYS A 270 -2.62 10.20 -29.85
CA LYS A 270 -2.01 9.26 -30.79
C LYS A 270 -2.83 7.96 -30.81
N SER A 271 -3.10 7.45 -32.00
CA SER A 271 -3.80 6.18 -32.16
C SER A 271 -2.90 5.00 -31.80
N ILE A 272 -2.91 4.61 -30.51
CA ILE A 272 -2.27 3.40 -29.99
C ILE A 272 -3.39 2.49 -29.47
N PRO A 273 -3.55 1.26 -29.99
CA PRO A 273 -4.61 0.35 -29.55
C PRO A 273 -4.67 0.23 -28.02
N ALA A 274 -5.86 0.24 -27.44
CA ALA A 274 -6.02 0.14 -25.99
C ALA A 274 -5.47 -1.18 -25.39
N THR A 275 -5.22 -2.20 -26.21
CA THR A 275 -4.58 -3.46 -25.82
C THR A 275 -3.05 -3.41 -25.83
N ASP A 276 -2.45 -2.40 -26.48
CA ASP A 276 -1.01 -2.15 -26.45
C ASP A 276 -0.67 -1.31 -25.20
N GLN A 277 -0.36 -2.03 -24.13
CA GLN A 277 -0.01 -1.48 -22.82
C GLN A 277 1.33 -2.04 -22.36
N ILE A 278 2.18 -1.17 -21.79
CA ILE A 278 3.51 -1.52 -21.29
C ILE A 278 3.66 -1.30 -19.78
N TRP A 279 2.72 -0.59 -19.13
CA TRP A 279 2.83 -0.19 -17.72
C TRP A 279 3.14 -1.35 -16.75
N LEU A 280 2.69 -2.58 -17.04
CA LEU A 280 2.93 -3.73 -16.17
C LEU A 280 4.43 -4.05 -16.06
N TRP A 281 5.24 -3.72 -17.07
CA TRP A 281 6.70 -3.85 -16.99
C TRP A 281 7.33 -2.89 -15.99
N LYS A 282 6.70 -1.75 -15.72
CA LYS A 282 7.13 -0.86 -14.62
C LYS A 282 6.90 -1.54 -13.27
N GLU A 283 5.76 -2.19 -13.08
CA GLU A 283 5.46 -2.95 -11.85
C GLU A 283 6.39 -4.16 -11.68
N VAL A 284 6.75 -4.84 -12.77
CA VAL A 284 7.79 -5.88 -12.75
C VAL A 284 9.14 -5.29 -12.31
N GLY A 285 9.54 -4.14 -12.86
CA GLY A 285 10.78 -3.46 -12.49
C GLY A 285 10.84 -3.10 -11.01
N THR A 286 9.79 -2.46 -10.48
CA THR A 286 9.72 -2.10 -9.05
C THR A 286 9.67 -3.34 -8.15
N PHE A 287 9.05 -4.43 -8.59
CA PHE A 287 9.04 -5.69 -7.85
C PHE A 287 10.41 -6.36 -7.81
N ILE A 288 11.15 -6.37 -8.93
CA ILE A 288 12.54 -6.85 -8.97
C ILE A 288 13.41 -6.04 -8.01
N ALA A 289 13.26 -4.71 -7.99
CA ALA A 289 14.00 -3.85 -7.08
C ALA A 289 13.62 -4.13 -5.59
N LEU A 290 12.33 -4.37 -5.31
CA LEU A 290 11.86 -4.79 -3.98
C LEU A 290 12.51 -6.12 -3.54
N LEU A 291 12.56 -7.13 -4.42
CA LEU A 291 13.25 -8.39 -4.13
C LEU A 291 14.74 -8.17 -3.85
N GLY A 292 15.38 -7.26 -4.58
CA GLY A 292 16.75 -6.82 -4.32
C GLY A 292 16.93 -6.19 -2.94
N MET A 293 16.05 -5.29 -2.52
CA MET A 293 16.07 -4.68 -1.17
C MET A 293 15.87 -5.74 -0.07
N ILE A 294 14.92 -6.66 -0.23
CA ILE A 294 14.69 -7.74 0.74
C ILE A 294 15.94 -8.63 0.85
N MET A 295 16.57 -8.95 -0.27
CA MET A 295 17.81 -9.72 -0.30
C MET A 295 18.97 -8.98 0.37
N LEU A 296 19.04 -7.65 0.24
CA LEU A 296 20.07 -6.79 0.82
C LEU A 296 20.14 -6.87 2.36
N ILE A 297 19.02 -7.20 3.03
CA ILE A 297 18.95 -7.37 4.48
C ILE A 297 19.99 -8.37 4.99
N ILE A 298 20.13 -9.53 4.32
CA ILE A 298 20.98 -10.64 4.76
C ILE A 298 22.47 -10.25 4.82
N PRO A 299 23.11 -9.80 3.71
CA PRO A 299 24.52 -9.42 3.75
C PRO A 299 24.76 -8.16 4.59
N THR A 300 23.81 -7.22 4.65
CA THR A 300 23.96 -5.98 5.44
C THR A 300 24.01 -6.32 6.93
N LEU A 301 23.00 -7.04 7.44
CA LEU A 301 22.96 -7.47 8.83
C LEU A 301 24.14 -8.39 9.18
N GLY A 302 24.47 -9.35 8.30
CA GLY A 302 25.59 -10.27 8.49
C GLY A 302 26.96 -9.59 8.60
N LYS A 303 27.22 -8.58 7.74
CA LYS A 303 28.49 -7.83 7.75
C LYS A 303 28.55 -6.78 8.87
N VAL A 304 27.50 -5.98 9.05
CA VAL A 304 27.49 -4.91 10.08
C VAL A 304 27.59 -5.52 11.48
N SER A 305 26.87 -6.61 11.76
CA SER A 305 26.98 -7.32 13.04
C SER A 305 28.37 -7.91 13.32
N ALA A 306 29.21 -8.08 12.29
CA ALA A 306 30.58 -8.60 12.42
C ALA A 306 31.63 -7.52 12.72
N THR A 307 31.27 -6.24 12.65
CA THR A 307 32.17 -5.14 12.99
C THR A 307 32.45 -5.09 14.49
N SER A 308 33.57 -4.46 14.90
CA SER A 308 33.98 -4.34 16.30
C SER A 308 32.94 -3.67 17.20
N MET A 309 32.11 -2.78 16.64
CA MET A 309 31.03 -2.10 17.36
C MET A 309 29.93 -3.06 17.81
N PHE A 310 29.63 -4.09 17.00
CA PHE A 310 28.48 -4.97 17.20
C PHE A 310 28.85 -6.43 17.48
N SER A 311 30.14 -6.78 17.45
CA SER A 311 30.61 -8.14 17.68
C SER A 311 30.23 -8.68 19.05
N SER A 312 30.00 -7.81 20.04
CA SER A 312 29.51 -8.16 21.38
C SER A 312 28.06 -8.71 21.39
N LEU A 313 27.28 -8.46 20.33
CA LEU A 313 25.91 -8.98 20.18
C LEU A 313 25.89 -10.42 19.67
N LYS A 314 27.00 -10.92 19.13
CA LYS A 314 27.13 -12.32 18.73
C LYS A 314 27.32 -13.17 19.97
N ALA A 315 26.20 -13.61 20.53
CA ALA A 315 26.18 -14.52 21.68
C ALA A 315 25.97 -15.97 21.22
N ALA A 316 26.35 -16.91 22.09
CA ALA A 316 25.95 -18.30 21.91
C ALA A 316 24.42 -18.42 21.86
N MET A 317 23.94 -19.29 20.98
CA MET A 317 22.52 -19.59 20.88
C MET A 317 22.02 -20.12 22.23
N PRO A 318 20.95 -19.55 22.79
CA PRO A 318 20.47 -19.99 24.08
C PRO A 318 19.94 -21.42 24.00
N LYS A 319 20.15 -22.19 25.09
CA LYS A 319 19.73 -23.59 25.20
C LYS A 319 18.23 -23.72 24.89
N LEU A 320 17.90 -24.61 23.97
CA LEU A 320 16.53 -24.87 23.55
C LEU A 320 15.70 -25.45 24.70
N GLN A 321 14.57 -24.80 24.98
CA GLN A 321 13.52 -25.24 25.90
C GLN A 321 12.15 -24.90 25.30
N SER A 322 11.95 -25.31 24.04
CA SER A 322 10.76 -25.03 23.23
C SER A 322 9.67 -26.09 23.44
N LEU A 323 8.47 -25.83 22.90
CA LEU A 323 7.45 -26.86 22.79
C LEU A 323 7.89 -28.01 21.88
N THR A 324 7.42 -29.22 22.16
CA THR A 324 7.69 -30.43 21.36
C THR A 324 6.40 -31.22 21.08
N GLY A 325 6.47 -32.19 20.15
CA GLY A 325 5.34 -33.06 19.81
C GLY A 325 4.04 -32.33 19.49
N HIS A 326 2.93 -32.81 20.04
CA HIS A 326 1.59 -32.22 19.86
C HIS A 326 1.47 -30.80 20.44
N SER A 327 2.17 -30.50 21.55
CA SER A 327 2.14 -29.17 22.15
C SER A 327 2.74 -28.11 21.22
N TRP A 328 3.74 -28.46 20.41
CA TRP A 328 4.30 -27.56 19.41
C TRP A 328 3.26 -27.15 18.37
N TRP A 329 2.51 -28.12 17.83
CA TRP A 329 1.45 -27.85 16.86
C TRP A 329 0.34 -26.99 17.44
N PHE A 330 -0.06 -27.25 18.70
CA PHE A 330 -1.02 -26.42 19.40
C PHE A 330 -0.53 -24.97 19.56
N GLY A 331 0.73 -24.78 19.98
CA GLY A 331 1.35 -23.46 20.08
C GLY A 331 1.45 -22.75 18.71
N ALA A 332 1.79 -23.49 17.65
CA ALA A 332 1.85 -22.99 16.29
C ALA A 332 0.48 -22.50 15.79
N VAL A 333 -0.58 -23.27 16.05
CA VAL A 333 -1.97 -22.88 15.72
C VAL A 333 -2.38 -21.61 16.46
N ILE A 334 -2.09 -21.52 17.77
CA ILE A 334 -2.37 -20.30 18.54
C ILE A 334 -1.61 -19.11 17.97
N PHE A 335 -0.29 -19.26 17.75
CA PHE A 335 0.56 -18.19 17.24
C PHE A 335 0.08 -17.65 15.89
N THR A 336 -0.31 -18.55 14.97
CA THR A 336 -0.77 -18.12 13.65
C THR A 336 -2.20 -17.59 13.66
N ALA A 337 -3.11 -18.17 14.44
CA ALA A 337 -4.53 -17.81 14.40
C ALA A 337 -4.83 -16.55 15.22
N LEU A 338 -4.17 -16.37 16.36
CA LEU A 338 -4.42 -15.26 17.29
C LEU A 338 -4.39 -13.87 16.61
N PRO A 339 -3.33 -13.47 15.87
CA PRO A 339 -3.29 -12.16 15.24
C PRO A 339 -4.42 -11.94 14.22
N ALA A 340 -4.76 -12.96 13.44
CA ALA A 340 -5.83 -12.87 12.43
C ALA A 340 -7.23 -12.79 13.08
N LEU A 341 -7.50 -13.61 14.09
CA LEU A 341 -8.79 -13.64 14.80
C LEU A 341 -9.05 -12.37 15.62
N THR A 342 -7.99 -11.74 16.12
CA THR A 342 -8.09 -10.52 16.94
C THR A 342 -8.14 -9.24 16.11
N LEU A 343 -7.81 -9.29 14.82
CA LEU A 343 -7.66 -8.11 13.96
C LEU A 343 -8.91 -7.23 13.94
N LEU A 344 -10.03 -7.75 13.44
CA LEU A 344 -11.27 -6.99 13.31
C LEU A 344 -11.87 -6.59 14.67
N PRO A 345 -11.93 -7.47 15.69
CA PRO A 345 -12.42 -7.07 17.02
C PRO A 345 -11.61 -5.95 17.66
N PHE A 346 -10.28 -5.99 17.60
CA PHE A 346 -9.43 -5.03 18.31
C PHE A 346 -9.30 -3.70 17.58
N LYS A 347 -9.20 -3.69 16.25
CA LYS A 347 -9.29 -2.42 15.51
C LYS A 347 -10.65 -1.74 15.79
N GLY A 348 -11.72 -2.53 15.92
CA GLY A 348 -13.07 -2.04 16.21
C GLY A 348 -13.23 -1.38 17.59
N ILE A 349 -12.30 -1.61 18.54
CA ILE A 349 -12.29 -0.90 19.82
C ILE A 349 -12.06 0.59 19.60
N SER A 350 -11.10 0.95 18.75
CA SER A 350 -10.81 2.36 18.45
C SER A 350 -12.00 3.06 17.79
N GLU A 351 -12.70 2.37 16.89
CA GLU A 351 -13.90 2.86 16.20
C GLU A 351 -15.03 3.10 17.21
N ARG A 352 -15.29 2.14 18.10
CA ARG A 352 -16.34 2.25 19.14
C ARG A 352 -16.06 3.33 20.19
N LEU A 353 -14.78 3.55 20.52
CA LEU A 353 -14.37 4.61 21.43
C LEU A 353 -14.32 5.98 20.76
N GLY A 354 -14.60 6.07 19.45
CA GLY A 354 -14.57 7.33 18.70
C GLY A 354 -13.16 7.92 18.61
N TRP A 355 -12.11 7.10 18.63
CA TRP A 355 -10.73 7.57 18.55
C TRP A 355 -10.52 8.36 17.25
N GLN A 356 -9.97 9.56 17.36
CA GLN A 356 -9.60 10.41 16.23
C GLN A 356 -8.10 10.66 16.19
N ALA A 357 -7.60 10.95 14.99
CA ALA A 357 -6.22 11.35 14.80
C ALA A 357 -5.89 12.60 15.64
N SER A 358 -4.66 12.65 16.14
CA SER A 358 -4.13 13.74 16.97
C SER A 358 -2.71 14.09 16.55
N ALA A 359 -2.15 15.17 17.09
CA ALA A 359 -0.74 15.54 16.87
C ALA A 359 0.24 14.41 17.18
N LEU A 360 -0.05 13.59 18.20
CA LEU A 360 0.79 12.44 18.56
C LEU A 360 0.56 11.25 17.63
N PHE A 361 -0.71 10.96 17.30
CA PHE A 361 -1.12 9.82 16.47
C PHE A 361 -1.93 10.31 15.28
N ALA A 362 -1.24 10.83 14.27
CA ALA A 362 -1.86 11.58 13.16
C ALA A 362 -2.54 10.72 12.08
N GLN A 363 -2.42 9.39 12.15
CA GLN A 363 -2.95 8.47 11.14
C GLN A 363 -3.93 7.48 11.80
N ASN A 364 -5.20 7.50 11.36
CA ASN A 364 -6.26 6.68 11.96
C ASN A 364 -5.99 5.17 11.80
N ILE A 365 -5.69 4.72 10.58
CA ILE A 365 -5.44 3.29 10.30
C ILE A 365 -4.16 2.82 11.01
N THR A 366 -3.09 3.62 11.00
CA THR A 366 -1.84 3.27 11.71
C THR A 366 -2.09 3.12 13.22
N SER A 367 -2.92 3.98 13.80
CA SER A 367 -3.35 3.89 15.20
C SER A 367 -4.20 2.64 15.47
N GLN A 368 -5.11 2.29 14.56
CA GLN A 368 -5.90 1.06 14.64
C GLN A 368 -5.02 -0.20 14.63
N VAL A 369 -4.05 -0.27 13.71
CA VAL A 369 -3.09 -1.37 13.64
C VAL A 369 -2.21 -1.40 14.90
N MET A 370 -1.78 -0.25 15.41
CA MET A 370 -1.03 -0.16 16.66
C MET A 370 -1.82 -0.73 17.85
N ILE A 371 -3.09 -0.33 18.02
CA ILE A 371 -3.95 -0.81 19.10
C ILE A 371 -4.14 -2.32 19.00
N TRP A 372 -4.45 -2.84 17.80
CA TRP A 372 -4.54 -4.28 17.58
C TRP A 372 -3.23 -4.99 17.93
N ALA A 373 -2.08 -4.49 17.45
CA ALA A 373 -0.78 -5.09 17.69
C ALA A 373 -0.46 -5.13 19.20
N LEU A 374 -0.71 -4.04 19.93
CA LEU A 374 -0.44 -3.97 21.37
C LEU A 374 -1.34 -4.93 22.18
N LEU A 375 -2.64 -5.01 21.87
CA LEU A 375 -3.57 -5.89 22.57
C LEU A 375 -3.28 -7.38 22.26
N THR A 376 -3.00 -7.70 20.99
CA THR A 376 -2.57 -9.05 20.57
C THR A 376 -1.23 -9.44 21.20
N GLY A 377 -0.29 -8.48 21.27
CA GLY A 377 0.98 -8.64 21.97
C GLY A 377 0.79 -8.91 23.47
N LEU A 378 -0.10 -8.17 24.13
CA LEU A 378 -0.41 -8.36 25.55
C LEU A 378 -0.95 -9.79 25.80
N ILE A 379 -1.90 -10.25 24.99
CA ILE A 379 -2.41 -11.63 25.10
C ILE A 379 -1.29 -12.65 24.87
N SER A 380 -0.47 -12.45 23.84
CA SER A 380 0.64 -13.34 23.52
C SER A 380 1.67 -13.41 24.65
N MET A 381 1.98 -12.27 25.29
CA MET A 381 2.85 -12.18 26.44
C MET A 381 2.25 -12.91 27.65
N LEU A 382 0.96 -12.71 27.95
CA LEU A 382 0.28 -13.43 29.03
C LEU A 382 0.31 -14.94 28.80
N LEU A 383 0.04 -15.41 27.59
CA LEU A 383 0.11 -16.83 27.25
C LEU A 383 1.53 -17.40 27.39
N LEU A 384 2.54 -16.65 26.96
CA LEU A 384 3.95 -17.02 27.12
C LEU A 384 4.35 -17.12 28.60
N LEU A 385 3.93 -16.16 29.43
CA LEU A 385 4.21 -16.14 30.87
C LEU A 385 3.49 -17.29 31.60
N LEU A 386 2.22 -17.55 31.27
CA LEU A 386 1.47 -18.68 31.81
C LEU A 386 2.15 -20.01 31.45
N TRP A 387 2.53 -20.19 30.18
CA TRP A 387 3.29 -21.37 29.76
C TRP A 387 4.63 -21.48 30.51
N HIS A 388 5.37 -20.38 30.66
CA HIS A 388 6.64 -20.35 31.37
C HIS A 388 6.46 -20.79 32.83
N PHE A 389 5.61 -20.11 33.61
CA PHE A 389 5.52 -20.34 35.04
C PHE A 389 4.81 -21.63 35.42
N LEU A 390 3.80 -22.05 34.65
CA LEU A 390 3.00 -23.24 34.99
C LEU A 390 3.65 -24.54 34.50
N LEU A 391 4.34 -24.50 33.36
CA LEU A 391 4.82 -25.67 32.64
C LEU A 391 6.34 -25.64 32.42
N ASN A 392 6.84 -24.67 31.66
CA ASN A 392 8.18 -24.75 31.09
C ASN A 392 9.31 -24.48 32.09
N ARG A 393 9.08 -23.69 33.15
CA ARG A 393 10.10 -23.47 34.20
C ARG A 393 10.54 -24.78 34.86
N LYS A 394 9.67 -25.79 34.91
CA LYS A 394 9.97 -27.13 35.45
C LYS A 394 11.00 -27.91 34.62
N THR A 395 11.25 -27.51 33.36
CA THR A 395 12.27 -28.11 32.48
C THR A 395 13.64 -27.44 32.63
N GLY A 396 13.76 -26.46 33.52
CA GLY A 396 14.95 -25.60 33.64
C GLY A 396 14.99 -24.44 32.65
N ALA A 397 13.86 -24.13 31.99
CA ALA A 397 13.75 -22.96 31.13
C ALA A 397 13.86 -21.66 31.94
N SER A 398 14.51 -20.66 31.35
CA SER A 398 14.60 -19.30 31.87
C SER A 398 14.30 -18.29 30.76
N PHE A 399 14.26 -16.99 31.10
CA PHE A 399 14.14 -15.95 30.08
C PHE A 399 15.32 -15.93 29.08
N GLU A 400 16.46 -16.53 29.46
CA GLU A 400 17.58 -16.72 28.53
C GLU A 400 17.22 -17.72 27.43
N SER A 401 16.49 -18.79 27.76
CA SER A 401 15.99 -19.77 26.79
C SER A 401 15.12 -19.13 25.69
N TYR A 402 14.49 -18.00 25.99
CA TYR A 402 13.63 -17.24 25.06
C TYR A 402 14.39 -16.12 24.33
N GLY A 403 15.70 -15.99 24.58
CA GLY A 403 16.53 -14.95 23.97
C GLY A 403 16.28 -13.54 24.51
N LEU A 404 15.73 -13.41 25.73
CA LEU A 404 15.42 -12.12 26.38
C LEU A 404 16.55 -11.64 27.31
N THR A 405 17.42 -12.52 27.78
CA THR A 405 18.49 -12.15 28.72
C THR A 405 19.86 -12.69 28.29
N TRP A 406 20.93 -12.13 28.83
CA TRP A 406 22.30 -12.60 28.66
C TRP A 406 22.85 -13.06 29.99
N ASN A 407 23.15 -14.37 30.12
CA ASN A 407 23.57 -14.99 31.37
C ASN A 407 22.59 -14.70 32.51
N GLY A 408 21.29 -14.87 32.25
CA GLY A 408 20.21 -14.61 33.20
C GLY A 408 19.89 -13.12 33.48
N GLN A 409 20.64 -12.16 32.93
CA GLN A 409 20.45 -10.72 33.20
C GLN A 409 19.96 -9.93 31.99
N ILE A 410 19.12 -8.92 32.22
CA ILE A 410 18.77 -7.92 31.21
C ILE A 410 19.95 -6.97 31.08
N LYS A 411 20.59 -6.96 29.90
CA LYS A 411 21.71 -6.05 29.61
C LYS A 411 21.21 -4.89 28.76
N VAL A 412 20.90 -3.76 29.41
CA VAL A 412 20.42 -2.53 28.74
C VAL A 412 21.39 -2.08 27.64
N SER A 413 22.70 -2.17 27.88
CA SER A 413 23.71 -1.87 26.87
C SER A 413 23.57 -2.75 25.62
N SER A 414 23.35 -4.06 25.78
CA SER A 414 23.15 -4.98 24.65
C SER A 414 21.83 -4.72 23.91
N ILE A 415 20.78 -4.32 24.61
CA ILE A 415 19.51 -3.90 23.98
C ILE A 415 19.73 -2.63 23.16
N ALA A 416 20.44 -1.63 23.71
CA ALA A 416 20.77 -0.40 23.00
C ALA A 416 21.65 -0.65 21.76
N HIS A 417 22.67 -1.51 21.87
CA HIS A 417 23.49 -1.92 20.70
C HIS A 417 22.66 -2.69 19.68
N SER A 418 21.67 -3.51 20.11
CA SER A 418 20.76 -4.20 19.19
C SER A 418 19.88 -3.23 18.41
N PHE A 419 19.39 -2.17 19.08
CA PHE A 419 18.67 -1.08 18.43
C PHE A 419 19.57 -0.30 17.47
N LEU A 420 20.80 0.02 17.86
CA LEU A 420 21.75 0.73 16.99
C LEU A 420 22.13 -0.10 15.76
N LEU A 421 22.34 -1.41 15.93
CA LEU A 421 22.55 -2.33 14.79
C LEU A 421 21.34 -2.31 13.85
N ALA A 422 20.12 -2.39 14.40
CA ALA A 422 18.90 -2.31 13.61
C ALA A 422 18.81 -0.98 12.85
N PHE A 423 19.11 0.13 13.50
CA PHE A 423 19.11 1.46 12.90
C PHE A 423 20.12 1.58 11.75
N VAL A 424 21.35 1.08 11.92
CA VAL A 424 22.37 1.08 10.84
C VAL A 424 21.95 0.19 9.67
N VAL A 425 21.39 -0.99 9.94
CA VAL A 425 20.92 -1.91 8.90
C VAL A 425 19.77 -1.29 8.11
N VAL A 426 18.74 -0.77 8.78
CA VAL A 426 17.60 -0.13 8.12
C VAL A 426 18.02 1.17 7.43
N GLY A 427 18.95 1.92 8.00
CA GLY A 427 19.57 3.08 7.35
C GLY A 427 20.23 2.73 6.02
N GLY A 428 20.94 1.60 5.94
CA GLY A 428 21.49 1.09 4.68
C GLY A 428 20.42 0.75 3.63
N LEU A 429 19.30 0.15 4.06
CA LEU A 429 18.17 -0.12 3.18
C LEU A 429 17.50 1.18 2.72
N TYR A 430 17.31 2.13 3.63
CA TYR A 430 16.71 3.44 3.33
C TYR A 430 17.59 4.23 2.35
N ILE A 431 18.91 4.23 2.51
CA ILE A 431 19.85 4.81 1.53
C ILE A 431 19.69 4.16 0.16
N SER A 432 19.54 2.83 0.09
CA SER A 432 19.31 2.17 -1.21
C SER A 432 18.03 2.65 -1.88
N LEU A 433 16.97 2.89 -1.10
CA LEU A 433 15.73 3.44 -1.63
C LEU A 433 15.91 4.89 -2.11
N LEU A 434 16.56 5.74 -1.32
CA LEU A 434 16.84 7.13 -1.71
C LEU A 434 17.68 7.20 -3.00
N LEU A 435 18.65 6.29 -3.16
CA LEU A 435 19.42 6.19 -4.40
C LEU A 435 18.57 5.72 -5.58
N THR A 436 17.65 4.79 -5.35
CA THR A 436 16.72 4.32 -6.39
C THR A 436 15.77 5.45 -6.82
N ASP A 437 15.19 6.15 -5.85
CA ASP A 437 14.33 7.32 -6.07
C ASP A 437 15.09 8.42 -6.83
N PHE A 438 16.31 8.75 -6.40
CA PHE A 438 17.14 9.77 -7.06
C PHE A 438 17.58 9.39 -8.49
N LEU A 439 18.01 8.15 -8.71
CA LEU A 439 18.56 7.72 -10.00
C LEU A 439 17.47 7.39 -11.02
N PHE A 440 16.32 6.91 -10.56
CA PHE A 440 15.30 6.29 -11.41
C PHE A 440 13.89 6.86 -11.23
N ASP A 441 13.63 7.74 -10.25
CA ASP A 441 12.30 8.29 -9.95
C ASP A 441 11.23 7.19 -9.72
N VAL A 442 11.64 6.14 -8.99
CA VAL A 442 10.79 5.01 -8.62
C VAL A 442 11.11 4.53 -7.20
N ASP A 443 10.15 3.83 -6.59
CA ASP A 443 10.30 3.19 -5.30
C ASP A 443 10.18 1.65 -5.41
N TYR A 444 10.22 0.97 -4.26
CA TYR A 444 10.07 -0.49 -4.22
C TYR A 444 8.61 -0.85 -4.00
N ARG A 445 7.98 -1.48 -4.99
CA ARG A 445 6.55 -1.80 -4.90
C ARG A 445 6.12 -2.98 -5.75
N ILE A 446 4.95 -3.50 -5.41
CA ILE A 446 4.12 -4.35 -6.24
C ILE A 446 2.66 -4.16 -5.84
N TRP A 447 1.82 -3.77 -6.81
CA TRP A 447 0.38 -3.62 -6.59
C TRP A 447 0.07 -2.67 -5.41
N VAL A 448 -0.62 -3.14 -4.37
CA VAL A 448 -0.99 -2.35 -3.18
C VAL A 448 0.11 -2.23 -2.12
N PHE A 449 1.25 -2.90 -2.29
CA PHE A 449 2.35 -2.86 -1.35
C PHE A 449 3.50 -1.99 -1.88
N ALA A 450 3.93 -1.01 -1.09
CA ALA A 450 5.04 -0.13 -1.44
C ALA A 450 5.93 0.18 -0.22
N ILE A 451 7.22 0.38 -0.47
CA ILE A 451 8.20 0.92 0.47
C ILE A 451 8.74 2.20 -0.15
N LYS A 452 8.28 3.35 0.35
CA LYS A 452 8.60 4.67 -0.22
C LYS A 452 9.33 5.60 0.76
N PRO A 453 10.06 6.62 0.27
CA PRO A 453 10.72 7.59 1.13
C PRO A 453 9.72 8.36 2.00
N LEU A 454 10.03 8.51 3.30
CA LEU A 454 9.27 9.38 4.21
C LEU A 454 9.55 10.86 3.91
N SER A 455 8.51 11.69 3.91
CA SER A 455 8.66 13.14 4.07
C SER A 455 9.15 13.49 5.49
N LEU A 456 9.66 14.71 5.71
CA LEU A 456 10.06 15.17 7.04
C LEU A 456 8.92 15.08 8.07
N MET A 457 7.69 15.42 7.66
CA MET A 457 6.49 15.27 8.49
C MET A 457 6.26 13.79 8.85
N GLN A 458 6.31 12.91 7.86
CA GLN A 458 6.13 11.48 8.06
C GLN A 458 7.23 10.86 8.94
N MET A 459 8.48 11.35 8.87
CA MET A 459 9.54 10.95 9.80
C MET A 459 9.18 11.30 11.24
N GLY A 460 8.63 12.50 11.48
CA GLY A 460 8.12 12.89 12.80
C GLY A 460 7.00 11.98 13.29
N ILE A 461 6.02 11.70 12.43
CA ILE A 461 4.90 10.79 12.73
C ILE A 461 5.41 9.36 13.04
N ALA A 462 6.40 8.87 12.29
CA ALA A 462 6.97 7.54 12.49
C ALA A 462 7.59 7.36 13.90
N LEU A 463 8.15 8.42 14.49
CA LEU A 463 8.71 8.35 15.85
C LEU A 463 7.64 8.03 16.90
N SER A 464 6.40 8.50 16.73
CA SER A 464 5.28 8.22 17.63
C SER A 464 4.89 6.74 17.64
N TYR A 465 5.02 6.06 16.50
CA TYR A 465 4.58 4.67 16.33
C TYR A 465 5.72 3.65 16.54
N LEU A 466 6.98 4.08 16.48
CA LEU A 466 8.15 3.19 16.51
C LEU A 466 8.22 2.32 17.78
N MET A 467 8.02 2.94 18.95
CA MET A 467 8.11 2.21 20.22
C MET A 467 6.99 1.16 20.35
N PRO A 468 5.70 1.49 20.15
CA PRO A 468 4.62 0.50 20.15
C PRO A 468 4.88 -0.72 19.25
N PHE A 469 5.28 -0.51 18.00
CA PHE A 469 5.54 -1.62 17.08
C PHE A 469 6.78 -2.42 17.46
N SER A 470 7.84 -1.76 17.95
CA SER A 470 9.03 -2.47 18.46
C SER A 470 8.70 -3.38 19.64
N LEU A 471 7.85 -2.92 20.57
CA LEU A 471 7.40 -3.74 21.71
C LEU A 471 6.61 -4.97 21.24
N PHE A 472 5.70 -4.79 20.28
CA PHE A 472 4.97 -5.90 19.68
C PHE A 472 5.92 -6.94 19.05
N PHE A 473 6.90 -6.51 18.25
CA PHE A 473 7.83 -7.43 17.61
C PHE A 473 8.81 -8.09 18.58
N ILE A 474 9.12 -7.49 19.73
CA ILE A 474 9.88 -8.17 20.79
C ILE A 474 9.09 -9.38 21.30
N ILE A 475 7.78 -9.21 21.54
CA ILE A 475 6.89 -10.28 21.98
C ILE A 475 6.77 -11.36 20.91
N VAL A 476 6.56 -10.98 19.65
CA VAL A 476 6.52 -11.92 18.51
C VAL A 476 7.81 -12.72 18.44
N GLY A 477 8.97 -12.07 18.53
CA GLY A 477 10.28 -12.72 18.53
C GLY A 477 10.48 -13.68 19.71
N ALA A 478 10.00 -13.32 20.91
CA ALA A 478 10.08 -14.16 22.10
C ALA A 478 9.25 -15.45 21.97
N VAL A 479 8.04 -15.36 21.40
CA VAL A 479 7.20 -16.54 21.16
C VAL A 479 7.77 -17.38 20.02
N LEU A 480 8.09 -16.75 18.88
CA LEU A 480 8.60 -17.44 17.69
C LEU A 480 9.90 -18.21 18.02
N HIS A 481 10.87 -17.55 18.65
CA HIS A 481 12.19 -18.14 18.89
C HIS A 481 12.36 -18.83 20.25
N GLY A 482 11.53 -18.48 21.23
CA GLY A 482 11.56 -19.10 22.56
C GLY A 482 10.63 -20.30 22.68
N GLN A 483 9.44 -20.24 22.09
CA GLN A 483 8.42 -21.29 22.22
C GLN A 483 8.38 -22.23 21.02
N LEU A 484 8.60 -21.73 19.80
CA LEU A 484 8.37 -22.47 18.55
C LEU A 484 9.64 -22.85 17.76
N ARG A 485 10.81 -22.32 18.12
CA ARG A 485 12.09 -22.68 17.49
C ARG A 485 12.42 -24.16 17.65
N ARG A 486 13.23 -24.68 16.72
CA ARG A 486 13.96 -25.95 16.86
C ARG A 486 15.41 -25.81 16.40
N ASP A 487 16.32 -26.52 17.06
CA ASP A 487 17.76 -26.44 16.77
C ASP A 487 18.21 -27.37 15.63
N ASP A 488 17.41 -28.40 15.30
CA ASP A 488 17.70 -29.35 14.21
C ASP A 488 17.36 -28.79 12.82
N TRP A 489 16.80 -27.59 12.72
CA TRP A 489 16.37 -27.01 11.45
C TRP A 489 17.51 -26.36 10.68
N SER A 490 17.58 -26.69 9.38
CA SER A 490 18.37 -25.92 8.42
C SER A 490 17.81 -24.49 8.30
N PHE A 491 18.63 -23.56 7.79
CA PHE A 491 18.20 -22.17 7.58
C PHE A 491 16.91 -22.09 6.74
N SER A 492 16.88 -22.81 5.62
CA SER A 492 15.72 -22.81 4.72
C SER A 492 14.47 -23.35 5.41
N LYS A 493 14.59 -24.43 6.20
CA LYS A 493 13.46 -25.00 6.93
C LYS A 493 12.93 -24.03 7.99
N GLU A 494 13.82 -23.42 8.77
CA GLU A 494 13.42 -22.43 9.78
C GLU A 494 12.76 -21.20 9.13
N LEU A 495 13.32 -20.68 8.04
CA LEU A 495 12.73 -19.57 7.30
C LEU A 495 11.32 -19.91 6.79
N SER A 496 11.15 -21.08 6.18
CA SER A 496 9.84 -21.52 5.68
C SER A 496 8.83 -21.70 6.80
N VAL A 497 9.22 -22.28 7.94
CA VAL A 497 8.33 -22.45 9.10
C VAL A 497 7.98 -21.10 9.72
N ASN A 498 8.94 -20.20 9.91
CA ASN A 498 8.69 -18.86 10.43
C ASN A 498 7.80 -18.05 9.49
N TRP A 499 8.00 -18.17 8.17
CA TRP A 499 7.13 -17.55 7.17
C TRP A 499 5.69 -18.08 7.27
N LEU A 500 5.51 -19.40 7.36
CA LEU A 500 4.19 -20.02 7.55
C LEU A 500 3.53 -19.55 8.85
N LEU A 501 4.26 -19.56 9.97
CA LEU A 501 3.74 -19.14 11.27
C LEU A 501 3.27 -17.68 11.28
N LEU A 502 3.96 -16.78 10.57
CA LEU A 502 3.62 -15.37 10.51
C LEU A 502 2.56 -15.02 9.45
N ASN A 503 2.36 -15.86 8.43
CA ASN A 503 1.46 -15.56 7.31
C ASN A 503 0.18 -16.40 7.27
N LEU A 504 0.21 -17.65 7.75
CA LEU A 504 -0.87 -18.61 7.53
C LEU A 504 -2.23 -18.10 8.05
N GLY A 505 -2.25 -17.42 9.19
CA GLY A 505 -3.48 -16.83 9.75
C GLY A 505 -4.11 -15.79 8.82
N TYR A 506 -3.29 -14.91 8.24
CA TYR A 506 -3.77 -13.89 7.29
C TYR A 506 -4.15 -14.50 5.95
N LEU A 507 -3.42 -15.52 5.48
CA LEU A 507 -3.78 -16.26 4.25
C LEU A 507 -5.13 -16.97 4.41
N VAL A 508 -5.37 -17.59 5.57
CA VAL A 508 -6.68 -18.20 5.89
C VAL A 508 -7.75 -17.11 5.99
N PHE A 509 -7.48 -16.01 6.69
CA PHE A 509 -8.42 -14.88 6.79
C PHE A 509 -8.83 -14.36 5.40
N LEU A 510 -7.86 -14.07 4.53
CA LEU A 510 -8.12 -13.60 3.16
C LEU A 510 -8.88 -14.64 2.34
N SER A 511 -8.47 -15.91 2.40
CA SER A 511 -9.18 -16.99 1.68
C SER A 511 -10.64 -17.07 2.12
N VAL A 512 -10.89 -17.03 3.43
CA VAL A 512 -12.23 -17.08 4.01
C VAL A 512 -13.05 -15.84 3.66
N GLN A 513 -12.45 -14.65 3.65
CA GLN A 513 -13.13 -13.39 3.28
C GLN A 513 -13.51 -13.34 1.80
N TYR A 514 -12.58 -13.69 0.90
CA TYR A 514 -12.74 -13.48 -0.54
C TYR A 514 -13.39 -14.66 -1.27
N THR A 515 -13.37 -15.89 -0.73
CA THR A 515 -13.98 -17.05 -1.38
C THR A 515 -15.46 -16.83 -1.70
N PRO A 516 -16.32 -16.37 -0.76
CA PRO A 516 -17.73 -16.12 -1.08
C PRO A 516 -17.90 -15.07 -2.18
N MET A 517 -17.07 -14.02 -2.18
CA MET A 517 -17.12 -12.97 -3.20
C MET A 517 -16.79 -13.50 -4.60
N PHE A 518 -15.73 -14.30 -4.74
CA PHE A 518 -15.39 -14.93 -6.01
C PHE A 518 -16.40 -16.00 -6.45
N MET A 519 -17.20 -16.54 -5.53
CA MET A 519 -18.33 -17.43 -5.80
C MET A 519 -19.63 -16.68 -6.18
N GLY A 520 -19.60 -15.35 -6.28
CA GLY A 520 -20.75 -14.54 -6.69
C GLY A 520 -21.57 -13.95 -5.55
N SER A 521 -21.04 -13.93 -4.32
CA SER A 521 -21.63 -13.26 -3.16
C SER A 521 -20.86 -11.98 -2.80
N THR A 522 -21.04 -11.47 -1.58
CA THR A 522 -20.19 -10.44 -0.97
C THR A 522 -18.98 -11.05 -0.25
N LEU A 523 -18.12 -10.21 0.35
CA LEU A 523 -17.15 -10.68 1.34
C LEU A 523 -17.87 -11.40 2.49
N LEU A 524 -17.20 -12.38 3.13
CA LEU A 524 -17.79 -13.07 4.30
C LEU A 524 -18.23 -12.09 5.39
N ILE A 525 -17.42 -11.06 5.65
CA ILE A 525 -17.76 -9.95 6.53
C ILE A 525 -17.86 -8.70 5.66
N ALA A 526 -19.02 -8.52 5.02
CA ALA A 526 -19.29 -7.44 4.07
C ALA A 526 -19.12 -6.03 4.68
N SER A 527 -19.18 -5.88 6.00
CA SER A 527 -18.94 -4.60 6.69
C SER A 527 -17.47 -4.19 6.78
N GLU A 528 -16.53 -5.03 6.34
CA GLU A 528 -15.09 -4.81 6.48
C GLU A 528 -14.33 -4.77 5.12
N PRO A 529 -14.78 -3.98 4.12
CA PRO A 529 -14.18 -3.99 2.80
C PRO A 529 -12.76 -3.41 2.81
N LEU A 530 -12.57 -2.26 3.45
CA LEU A 530 -11.26 -1.61 3.55
C LEU A 530 -10.24 -2.48 4.30
N TRP A 531 -10.64 -3.10 5.40
CA TRP A 531 -9.76 -3.95 6.19
C TRP A 531 -9.39 -5.24 5.47
N SER A 532 -10.30 -5.79 4.66
CA SER A 532 -10.01 -6.94 3.80
C SER A 532 -8.91 -6.61 2.77
N ILE A 533 -8.84 -5.36 2.29
CA ILE A 533 -7.77 -4.90 1.40
C ILE A 533 -6.48 -4.62 2.18
N ILE A 534 -6.56 -3.98 3.35
CA ILE A 534 -5.37 -3.70 4.20
C ILE A 534 -4.62 -4.99 4.53
N VAL A 535 -5.34 -6.09 4.81
CA VAL A 535 -4.70 -7.39 5.13
C VAL A 535 -3.89 -7.97 3.98
N LEU A 536 -4.16 -7.60 2.71
CA LEU A 536 -3.31 -8.01 1.59
C LEU A 536 -1.86 -7.55 1.78
N GLN A 537 -1.65 -6.36 2.38
CA GLN A 537 -0.33 -5.81 2.66
C GLN A 537 0.37 -6.51 3.84
N PHE A 538 -0.36 -7.20 4.72
CA PHE A 538 0.23 -7.93 5.83
C PHE A 538 1.11 -9.08 5.33
N ILE A 539 0.77 -9.71 4.20
CA ILE A 539 1.52 -10.82 3.64
C ILE A 539 2.97 -10.43 3.26
N PRO A 540 3.23 -9.41 2.43
CA PRO A 540 4.59 -8.97 2.15
C PRO A 540 5.30 -8.43 3.41
N LEU A 541 4.60 -7.70 4.30
CA LEU A 541 5.19 -7.22 5.56
C LEU A 541 5.67 -8.37 6.44
N MET A 542 4.86 -9.40 6.65
CA MET A 542 5.20 -10.57 7.45
C MET A 542 6.22 -11.48 6.75
N THR A 543 6.28 -11.45 5.43
CA THR A 543 7.35 -12.10 4.64
C THR A 543 8.71 -11.46 4.91
N ILE A 544 8.79 -10.13 4.92
CA ILE A 544 10.01 -9.41 5.31
C ILE A 544 10.33 -9.70 6.78
N ALA A 545 9.32 -9.67 7.64
CA ALA A 545 9.51 -9.91 9.07
C ALA A 545 10.04 -11.30 9.39
N SER A 546 9.59 -12.34 8.68
CA SER A 546 10.07 -13.71 8.88
C SER A 546 11.55 -13.84 8.49
N LEU A 547 11.96 -13.22 7.38
CA LEU A 547 13.36 -13.18 6.95
C LEU A 547 14.24 -12.49 8.01
N VAL A 548 13.83 -11.29 8.43
CA VAL A 548 14.55 -10.49 9.44
C VAL A 548 14.67 -11.27 10.75
N PHE A 549 13.57 -11.84 11.26
CA PHE A 549 13.60 -12.61 12.50
C PHE A 549 14.52 -13.80 12.43
N THR A 550 14.48 -14.54 11.32
CA THR A 550 15.28 -15.77 11.14
C THR A 550 16.76 -15.44 11.07
N VAL A 551 17.12 -14.44 10.25
CA VAL A 551 18.52 -14.05 10.04
C VAL A 551 19.10 -13.40 11.30
N ALA A 552 18.38 -12.45 11.90
CA ALA A 552 18.85 -11.75 13.09
C ALA A 552 19.04 -12.70 14.26
N TYR A 553 18.08 -13.60 14.50
CA TYR A 553 18.18 -14.53 15.63
C TYR A 553 19.32 -15.53 15.45
N ARG A 554 19.58 -16.04 14.23
CA ARG A 554 20.76 -16.89 13.98
C ARG A 554 22.09 -16.18 14.16
N ILE A 555 22.13 -14.85 14.04
CA ILE A 555 23.35 -14.06 14.21
C ILE A 555 23.59 -13.72 15.69
N THR A 556 22.54 -13.35 16.42
CA THR A 556 22.67 -12.77 17.77
C THR A 556 22.22 -13.71 18.88
N GLY A 557 21.43 -14.74 18.57
CA GLY A 557 20.77 -15.60 19.54
C GLY A 557 19.76 -14.88 20.43
N ARG A 558 19.34 -13.66 20.07
CA ARG A 558 18.52 -12.77 20.88
C ARG A 558 17.45 -12.08 20.05
N VAL A 559 16.30 -11.82 20.66
CA VAL A 559 15.10 -11.37 19.92
C VAL A 559 15.16 -9.89 19.48
N TYR A 560 15.97 -9.09 20.17
CA TYR A 560 15.96 -7.62 20.07
C TYR A 560 16.31 -7.08 18.69
N THR A 561 17.42 -7.53 18.06
CA THR A 561 17.83 -6.99 16.75
C THR A 561 16.77 -7.22 15.68
N GLY A 562 16.22 -8.43 15.59
CA GLY A 562 15.16 -8.73 14.62
C GLY A 562 13.89 -7.95 14.91
N ALA A 563 13.52 -7.82 16.19
CA ALA A 563 12.37 -7.05 16.61
C ALA A 563 12.49 -5.55 16.27
N PHE A 564 13.64 -4.94 16.51
CA PHE A 564 13.87 -3.53 16.18
C PHE A 564 13.93 -3.29 14.68
N ILE A 565 14.56 -4.17 13.88
CA ILE A 565 14.53 -4.04 12.41
C ILE A 565 13.08 -4.09 11.91
N ASN A 566 12.29 -5.06 12.38
CA ASN A 566 10.89 -5.18 12.01
C ASN A 566 10.05 -3.99 12.49
N GLY A 567 10.26 -3.53 13.72
CA GLY A 567 9.61 -2.34 14.26
C GLY A 567 9.86 -1.12 13.37
N ILE A 568 11.12 -0.83 13.03
CA ILE A 568 11.47 0.31 12.18
C ILE A 568 10.90 0.16 10.77
N ILE A 569 11.09 -0.99 10.11
CA ILE A 569 10.62 -1.20 8.73
C ILE A 569 9.09 -1.09 8.65
N ILE A 570 8.37 -1.70 9.58
CA ILE A 570 6.90 -1.74 9.52
C ILE A 570 6.31 -0.38 9.86
N THR A 571 6.85 0.30 10.88
CA THR A 571 6.46 1.70 11.16
C THR A 571 6.73 2.60 9.95
N TRP A 572 7.90 2.47 9.32
CA TRP A 572 8.24 3.21 8.12
C TRP A 572 7.24 2.96 6.98
N VAL A 573 7.01 1.69 6.61
CA VAL A 573 6.14 1.34 5.48
C VAL A 573 4.70 1.81 5.71
N MET A 574 4.17 1.62 6.92
CA MET A 574 2.82 2.07 7.24
C MET A 574 2.71 3.59 7.18
N VAL A 575 3.61 4.32 7.85
CA VAL A 575 3.50 5.78 7.93
C VAL A 575 3.67 6.43 6.56
N ALA A 576 4.55 5.90 5.72
CA ALA A 576 4.77 6.40 4.36
C ALA A 576 3.57 6.15 3.42
N SER A 577 2.81 5.08 3.64
CA SER A 577 1.74 4.63 2.74
C SER A 577 0.33 4.99 3.23
N GLN A 578 0.20 5.65 4.38
CA GLN A 578 -1.08 5.96 5.02
C GLN A 578 -1.47 7.42 4.89
N ALA A 579 -2.77 7.68 5.07
CA ALA A 579 -3.33 9.02 5.08
C ALA A 579 -3.13 9.71 6.44
N THR A 580 -2.62 10.93 6.42
CA THR A 580 -2.45 11.81 7.58
C THR A 580 -3.71 12.65 7.76
N HIS A 581 -4.36 12.48 8.91
CA HIS A 581 -5.68 13.05 9.22
C HIS A 581 -5.61 14.24 10.17
N PHE A 582 -4.45 14.52 10.74
CA PHE A 582 -4.21 15.64 11.63
C PHE A 582 -3.20 16.59 10.99
N ALA A 583 -3.49 17.89 11.02
CA ALA A 583 -2.66 18.95 10.45
C ALA A 583 -1.83 19.67 11.52
#